data_AF-A0A4P9WGP1-F1
#
_entry.id   AF-A0A4P9WGP1-F1
#
_cell.length_a   1.000
_cell.length_b   1.000
_cell.length_c   1.000
_cell.angle_alpha   90.00
_cell.angle_beta   90.00
_cell.angle_gamma   90.00
#
_symmetry.space_group_name_H-M   'P 1'
#
loop_
_entity.id
_entity.type
_entity.pdbx_description
1 polymer ?
#
loop_
_entity_poly.entity_id
_entity_poly.type
_entity_poly.pdbx_seq_one_letter_code
_entity_poly.pdbx_strand_id
1 'polypeptide(L)'
;MPPPSPPRETRCGGEVGIFLLINKCAILFLHNKNGFFIKTPYLDAHGEADFGLRRGKPQFLNMRRYDEIRRQWLTHGIPSHVARNIEQSFDRGGWITF
;
A
#
# COMPACT_ATOMS: atom_id res chain seq x y z
N MET A 1 -33.34 -32.36 -2.98
CA MET A 1 -32.35 -31.44 -2.34
C MET A 1 -31.35 -31.07 -3.42
N PRO A 2 -31.07 -29.79 -3.67
CA PRO A 2 -30.01 -29.42 -4.58
C PRO A 2 -28.65 -29.82 -4.00
N PRO A 3 -27.66 -30.19 -4.83
CA PRO A 3 -26.32 -30.52 -4.37
C PRO A 3 -25.67 -29.31 -3.70
N PRO A 4 -24.74 -29.52 -2.74
CA PRO A 4 -23.97 -28.44 -2.15
C PRO A 4 -23.23 -27.68 -3.27
N SER A 5 -23.29 -26.35 -3.23
CA SER A 5 -22.54 -25.51 -4.16
C SER A 5 -21.05 -25.87 -4.08
N PRO A 6 -20.34 -25.92 -5.23
CA PRO A 6 -18.91 -26.18 -5.22
C PRO A 6 -18.20 -25.14 -4.33
N PRO A 7 -17.12 -25.54 -3.62
CA PRO A 7 -16.33 -24.59 -2.85
C PRO A 7 -15.95 -23.45 -3.76
N ARG A 8 -16.17 -22.20 -3.31
CA ARG A 8 -15.81 -21.00 -4.07
C ARG A 8 -14.36 -21.17 -4.49
N GLU A 9 -14.14 -21.38 -5.78
CA GLU A 9 -12.80 -21.47 -6.34
C GLU A 9 -12.07 -20.20 -5.90
N THR A 10 -11.07 -20.37 -5.02
CA THR A 10 -10.19 -19.31 -4.59
C THR A 10 -9.46 -18.88 -5.85
N ARG A 11 -9.98 -17.83 -6.48
CA ARG A 11 -9.49 -17.29 -7.74
C ARG A 11 -8.05 -16.88 -7.51
N CYS A 12 -7.12 -17.77 -7.87
CA CYS A 12 -5.71 -17.60 -7.57
C CYS A 12 -5.20 -16.36 -8.29
N GLY A 13 -4.64 -15.42 -7.53
CA GLY A 13 -3.97 -14.22 -8.05
C GLY A 13 -4.59 -12.87 -7.66
N GLY A 14 -5.75 -12.82 -6.98
CA GLY A 14 -6.46 -11.55 -6.71
C GLY A 14 -6.20 -10.88 -5.36
N GLU A 15 -5.36 -11.47 -4.50
CA GLU A 15 -5.36 -11.12 -3.08
C GLU A 15 -4.35 -10.03 -2.69
N VAL A 16 -3.35 -9.73 -3.53
CA VAL A 16 -2.28 -8.74 -3.27
C VAL A 16 -2.33 -7.58 -4.27
N GLY A 17 -2.13 -6.34 -3.79
CA GLY A 17 -2.08 -5.17 -4.67
C GLY A 17 -1.24 -4.02 -4.12
N ILE A 18 -0.78 -3.15 -5.03
CA ILE A 18 -0.12 -1.87 -4.76
C ILE A 18 -0.89 -0.78 -5.49
N PHE A 19 -1.27 0.28 -4.79
CA PHE A 19 -1.96 1.43 -5.36
C PHE A 19 -1.24 2.72 -4.99
N LEU A 20 -0.96 3.57 -5.98
CA LEU A 20 -0.47 4.93 -5.75
C LEU A 20 -1.66 5.87 -5.54
N LEU A 21 -1.76 6.44 -4.35
CA LEU A 21 -2.76 7.45 -4.01
C LEU A 21 -2.18 8.83 -4.23
N ILE A 22 -2.34 9.35 -5.44
CA ILE A 22 -1.75 10.63 -5.87
C ILE A 22 -2.14 11.77 -4.92
N ASN A 23 -3.44 11.92 -4.65
CA ASN A 23 -3.96 12.99 -3.77
C ASN A 23 -3.47 12.88 -2.32
N LYS A 24 -2.97 11.70 -1.90
CA LYS A 24 -2.43 11.48 -0.57
C LYS A 24 -0.90 11.42 -0.53
N CYS A 25 -0.24 11.42 -1.69
CA CYS A 25 1.20 11.21 -1.80
C CYS A 25 1.64 9.94 -1.02
N ALA A 26 0.87 8.85 -1.19
CA ALA A 26 1.04 7.61 -0.42
C ALA A 26 0.84 6.39 -1.31
N ILE A 27 1.37 5.24 -0.88
CA ILE A 27 1.09 3.94 -1.48
C ILE A 27 0.25 3.12 -0.52
N LEU A 28 -0.76 2.44 -1.05
CA LEU A 28 -1.56 1.46 -0.34
C LEU A 28 -1.14 0.06 -0.76
N PHE A 29 -0.64 -0.72 0.19
CA PHE A 29 -0.48 -2.15 0.07
C PHE A 29 -1.76 -2.85 0.49
N LEU A 30 -2.20 -3.81 -0.30
CA LEU A 30 -3.36 -4.66 0.00
C LEU A 30 -2.94 -6.12 0.05
N HIS A 31 -3.50 -6.83 1.02
CA HIS A 31 -3.47 -8.29 1.09
C HIS A 31 -4.75 -8.79 1.77
N ASN A 32 -5.54 -9.68 1.16
CA ASN A 32 -6.69 -10.33 1.82
C ASN A 32 -7.67 -9.40 2.56
N LYS A 33 -8.10 -8.33 1.87
CA LYS A 33 -8.99 -7.26 2.38
C LYS A 33 -8.36 -6.37 3.46
N ASN A 34 -7.15 -6.69 3.87
CA ASN A 34 -6.35 -5.90 4.78
C ASN A 34 -5.46 -4.95 3.98
N GLY A 35 -5.17 -3.78 4.53
CA GLY A 35 -4.37 -2.78 3.86
C GLY A 35 -3.47 -2.02 4.81
N PHE A 36 -2.35 -1.53 4.26
CA PHE A 36 -1.41 -0.69 4.99
C PHE A 36 -0.87 0.41 4.07
N PHE A 37 -0.71 1.61 4.62
CA PHE A 37 -0.20 2.77 3.89
C PHE A 37 1.29 2.94 4.14
N ILE A 38 2.04 3.22 3.07
CA ILE A 38 3.46 3.57 3.13
C ILE A 38 3.72 4.90 2.42
N LYS A 39 4.91 5.46 2.67
CA LYS A 39 5.40 6.65 1.96
C LYS A 39 5.52 6.36 0.47
N THR A 40 5.15 7.33 -0.35
CA THR A 40 5.34 7.26 -1.79
C THR A 40 6.84 7.30 -2.16
N PRO A 41 7.24 6.79 -3.34
CA PRO A 41 8.61 6.92 -3.84
C PRO A 41 8.91 8.33 -4.37
N TYR A 42 7.93 9.22 -4.42
CA TYR A 42 8.14 10.59 -4.87
C TYR A 42 8.54 11.51 -3.72
N LEU A 43 9.52 12.37 -3.97
CA LEU A 43 10.07 13.31 -3.00
C LEU A 43 10.21 14.70 -3.61
N ASP A 44 10.15 15.73 -2.77
CA ASP A 44 10.51 17.08 -3.18
C ASP A 44 12.03 17.21 -3.43
N ALA A 45 12.46 18.37 -3.92
CA ALA A 45 13.87 18.63 -4.23
C ALA A 45 14.82 18.51 -3.02
N HIS A 46 14.30 18.47 -1.79
CA HIS A 46 15.07 18.31 -0.56
C HIS A 46 15.03 16.86 -0.02
N GLY A 47 14.33 15.94 -0.70
CA GLY A 47 14.20 14.55 -0.28
C GLY A 47 13.03 14.30 0.69
N GLU A 48 12.13 15.27 0.86
CA GLU A 48 11.00 15.16 1.78
C GLU A 48 9.72 14.72 1.06
N ALA A 49 8.96 13.84 1.70
CA ALA A 49 7.65 13.42 1.19
C ALA A 49 6.59 14.47 1.55
N ASP A 50 5.80 14.91 0.58
CA ASP A 50 4.69 15.86 0.82
C ASP A 50 3.36 15.10 0.99
N PHE A 51 3.15 14.54 2.18
CA PHE A 51 1.92 13.81 2.50
C PHE A 51 0.68 14.67 2.31
N GLY A 52 -0.30 14.14 1.56
CA GLY A 52 -1.51 14.88 1.21
C GLY A 52 -1.28 16.06 0.27
N LEU A 53 -0.09 16.18 -0.34
CA LEU A 53 0.30 17.28 -1.24
C LEU A 53 0.02 18.68 -0.64
N ARG A 54 0.13 18.83 0.69
CA ARG A 54 -0.26 20.06 1.40
C ARG A 54 0.66 21.23 1.10
N ARG A 55 1.94 20.96 0.79
CA ARG A 55 2.94 22.00 0.51
C ARG A 55 2.93 22.43 -0.95
N GLY A 56 2.26 21.68 -1.83
CA GLY A 56 2.16 21.97 -3.26
C GLY A 56 3.51 21.93 -3.99
N LYS A 57 4.52 21.28 -3.40
CA LYS A 57 5.85 21.21 -4.01
C LYS A 57 5.88 20.13 -5.11
N PRO A 58 6.55 20.40 -6.25
CA PRO A 58 6.80 19.36 -7.25
C PRO A 58 7.48 18.14 -6.61
N GLN A 59 6.98 16.96 -6.98
CA GLN A 59 7.44 15.68 -6.47
C GLN A 59 8.13 14.91 -7.61
N PHE A 60 9.29 14.35 -7.33
CA PHE A 60 10.12 13.64 -8.30
C PHE A 60 10.33 12.20 -7.86
N LEU A 61 10.38 11.27 -8.81
CA LEU A 61 10.59 9.86 -8.50
C LEU A 61 11.99 9.64 -7.91
N ASN A 62 12.04 9.13 -6.69
CA ASN A 62 13.28 8.65 -6.08
C ASN A 62 13.48 7.17 -6.41
N MET A 63 14.47 6.89 -7.27
CA MET A 63 14.75 5.53 -7.73
C MET A 63 15.05 4.54 -6.61
N ARG A 64 15.74 4.96 -5.54
CA ARG A 64 16.04 4.09 -4.41
C ARG A 64 14.77 3.62 -3.70
N ARG A 65 13.84 4.54 -3.39
CA ARG A 65 12.55 4.16 -2.78
C ARG A 65 11.70 3.32 -3.71
N TYR A 66 11.70 3.63 -5.00
CA TYR A 66 11.02 2.83 -6.00
C TYR A 66 11.53 1.39 -6.03
N ASP A 67 12.86 1.20 -6.03
CA ASP A 67 13.47 -0.12 -6.03
C ASP A 67 13.19 -0.91 -4.75
N GLU A 68 13.10 -0.25 -3.59
CA GLU A 68 12.67 -0.88 -2.34
C GLU A 68 11.24 -1.42 -2.45
N ILE A 69 10.30 -0.62 -2.96
CA ILE A 69 8.90 -1.04 -3.17
C ILE A 69 8.82 -2.15 -4.22
N ARG A 70 9.53 -2.00 -5.34
CA ARG A 70 9.60 -2.99 -6.41
C ARG A 70 10.17 -4.31 -5.89
N ARG A 71 11.20 -4.27 -5.05
CA ARG A 71 11.75 -5.46 -4.40
C ARG A 71 10.69 -6.15 -3.55
N GLN A 72 9.95 -5.41 -2.72
CA GLN A 72 8.88 -5.99 -1.91
C GLN A 72 7.78 -6.65 -2.76
N TRP A 73 7.44 -6.07 -3.91
CA TRP A 73 6.52 -6.69 -4.87
C TRP A 73 7.09 -7.99 -5.42
N LEU A 74 8.30 -7.95 -5.98
CA LEU A 74 8.93 -9.08 -6.65
C LEU A 74 9.26 -10.24 -5.72
N THR A 75 9.53 -9.98 -4.45
CA THR A 75 9.83 -11.02 -3.45
C THR A 75 8.58 -11.49 -2.70
N HIS A 76 7.37 -11.12 -3.15
CA HIS A 76 6.11 -11.43 -2.46
C HIS A 76 6.10 -11.00 -0.98
N GLY A 77 6.78 -9.89 -0.64
CA GLY A 77 6.94 -9.41 0.73
C GLY A 77 5.73 -8.65 1.29
N ILE A 78 4.79 -8.25 0.42
CA ILE A 78 3.63 -7.42 0.78
C ILE A 78 2.70 -8.11 1.79
N PRO A 79 2.29 -9.38 1.63
CA PRO A 79 1.52 -10.10 2.64
C PRO A 79 2.12 -10.01 4.05
N SER A 80 3.43 -10.26 4.16
CA SER A 80 4.15 -10.18 5.44
C SER A 80 4.20 -8.75 5.98
N HIS A 81 4.37 -7.76 5.10
CA HIS A 81 4.39 -6.35 5.49
C HIS A 81 3.03 -5.90 6.01
N VAL A 82 1.94 -6.27 5.32
CA VAL A 82 0.57 -5.95 5.73
C VAL A 82 0.24 -6.62 7.07
N ALA A 83 0.54 -7.91 7.24
CA ALA A 83 0.27 -8.63 8.49
C ALA A 83 0.98 -8.00 9.70
N ARG A 84 2.30 -7.76 9.60
CA ARG A 84 3.09 -7.19 10.70
C ARG A 84 2.67 -5.77 11.08
N ASN A 85 2.36 -4.93 10.10
CA ASN A 85 2.05 -3.53 10.37
C ASN A 85 0.60 -3.31 10.83
N ILE A 86 -0.33 -4.21 10.47
CA ILE A 86 -1.68 -4.22 11.05
C ILE A 86 -1.64 -4.61 12.52
N GLU A 87 -0.80 -5.57 12.89
CA GLU A 87 -0.59 -5.96 14.29
C GLU A 87 0.06 -4.83 15.11
N GLN A 88 0.91 -4.01 14.49
CA GLN A 88 1.56 -2.86 15.13
C GLN A 88 0.70 -1.59 15.15
N SER A 89 -0.29 -1.49 14.25
CA SER A 89 -1.19 -0.33 14.15
C SER A 89 -2.45 -0.55 14.99
N PHE A 90 -2.33 -0.30 16.30
CA PHE A 90 -3.48 0.10 17.13
C PHE A 90 -4.04 1.48 16.76
N ASP A 91 -3.49 2.13 15.73
CA ASP A 91 -4.03 3.34 15.16
C ASP A 91 -4.76 3.03 13.85
N ARG A 92 -6.02 2.58 13.97
CA ARG A 92 -6.96 2.50 12.84
C ARG A 92 -7.31 3.88 12.26
N GLY A 93 -6.74 4.98 12.74
CA GLY A 93 -7.32 6.31 12.54
C GLY A 93 -6.37 7.51 12.61
N GLY A 94 -5.06 7.36 12.44
CA GLY A 94 -4.12 8.50 12.40
C GLY A 94 -4.22 9.41 11.16
N TRP A 95 -5.26 9.26 10.34
CA TRP A 95 -5.57 10.15 9.23
C TRP A 95 -6.87 10.87 9.54
N ILE A 96 -6.77 12.12 9.98
CA ILE A 96 -7.89 13.06 10.02
C ILE A 96 -8.61 12.99 8.67
N THR A 97 -9.77 12.36 8.65
CA THR A 97 -10.74 12.44 7.56
C THR A 97 -11.24 13.88 7.55
N PHE A 98 -10.90 14.61 6.50
CA PHE A 98 -11.70 15.76 6.09
C PHE A 98 -12.75 15.26 5.10
#